data_AF-A0A7J8C0I7-F1
#
_entry.id   AF-A0A7J8C0I7-F1
#
_cell.length_a   1.000
_cell.length_b   1.000
_cell.length_c   1.000
_cell.angle_alpha   90.00
_cell.angle_beta   90.00
_cell.angle_gamma   90.00
#
_symmetry.space_group_name_H-M   'P 1'
#
loop_
_entity.id
_entity.type
_entity.pdbx_description
1 polymer ?
#
loop_
_entity_poly.entity_id
_entity_poly.type
_entity_poly.pdbx_seq_one_letter_code
_entity_poly.pdbx_strand_id
1 'polypeptide(L)'
;MFTVSQTSRAWFIDRARQAREERLVQKERERAAIGIQAHVRSFLCRNRLQREIRREIDEFFKADDSGSSKRSALCIFKIARKLLFLFRIKEDNERFEKLCRCILSSMDAENEPKVWYVSLALSKDLTLLWIKQIKDILWHCCEFLEQLKPEILQDSKLVTLYLTMLVTFTDASTWKILRGKGENLRPAMNHICANIMGHLNQRGLYSVLQILLTRGLARPRPCLSKGTLTAAFSLALR
;
A
#
# COMPACT_ATOMS: atom_id res chain seq x y z
N MET A 1 -76.47 7.77 -39.49
CA MET A 1 -76.43 8.03 -38.03
C MET A 1 -75.38 7.17 -37.29
N PHE A 2 -74.24 6.80 -37.90
CA PHE A 2 -73.27 5.82 -37.34
C PHE A 2 -71.81 6.32 -37.23
N THR A 3 -71.50 7.57 -37.60
CA THR A 3 -70.12 8.08 -37.64
C THR A 3 -69.57 8.53 -36.28
N VAL A 4 -70.43 8.86 -35.33
CA VAL A 4 -70.04 9.37 -33.99
C VAL A 4 -69.54 8.25 -33.05
N SER A 5 -69.93 6.99 -33.27
CA SER A 5 -69.48 5.86 -32.44
C SER A 5 -68.09 5.34 -32.84
N GLN A 6 -67.71 5.51 -34.11
CA GLN A 6 -66.38 5.09 -34.60
C GLN A 6 -65.27 6.05 -34.12
N THR A 7 -65.55 7.35 -34.04
CA THR A 7 -64.62 8.35 -33.51
C THR A 7 -64.41 8.20 -31.99
N SER A 8 -65.44 7.86 -31.22
CA SER A 8 -65.26 7.62 -29.77
C SER A 8 -64.44 6.37 -29.46
N ARG A 9 -64.60 5.31 -30.27
CA ARG A 9 -63.80 4.08 -30.16
C ARG A 9 -62.34 4.31 -30.55
N ALA A 10 -62.08 5.02 -31.65
CA ALA A 10 -60.73 5.37 -32.08
C ALA A 10 -60.01 6.24 -31.03
N TRP A 11 -60.70 7.24 -30.49
CA TRP A 11 -60.18 8.10 -29.42
C TRP A 11 -59.89 7.32 -28.13
N PHE A 12 -60.77 6.38 -27.75
CA PHE A 12 -60.54 5.52 -26.58
C PHE A 12 -59.31 4.63 -26.75
N ILE A 13 -59.11 4.05 -27.94
CA ILE A 13 -57.94 3.22 -28.26
C ILE A 13 -56.66 4.07 -28.24
N ASP A 14 -56.69 5.27 -28.81
CA ASP A 14 -55.53 6.16 -28.83
C ASP A 14 -55.15 6.63 -27.42
N ARG A 15 -56.13 6.98 -26.59
CA ARG A 15 -55.92 7.30 -25.17
C ARG A 15 -55.32 6.12 -24.40
N ALA A 16 -55.78 4.90 -24.67
CA ALA A 16 -55.23 3.69 -24.06
C ALA A 16 -53.78 3.41 -24.51
N ARG A 17 -53.44 3.74 -25.77
CA ARG A 17 -52.09 3.65 -26.31
C ARG A 17 -51.16 4.67 -25.68
N GLN A 18 -51.54 5.95 -25.64
CA GLN A 18 -50.77 7.01 -24.99
C GLN A 18 -50.49 6.67 -23.53
N ALA A 19 -51.51 6.22 -22.78
CA ALA A 19 -51.34 5.81 -21.39
C ALA A 19 -50.38 4.61 -21.20
N ARG A 20 -50.20 3.76 -22.22
CA ARG A 20 -49.19 2.67 -22.18
C ARG A 20 -47.80 3.21 -22.47
N GLU A 21 -47.66 4.07 -23.47
CA GLU A 21 -46.39 4.71 -23.84
C GLU A 21 -45.86 5.56 -22.67
N GLU A 22 -46.71 6.35 -22.01
CA GLU A 22 -46.35 7.11 -20.80
C GLU A 22 -45.86 6.21 -19.66
N ARG A 23 -46.54 5.06 -19.43
CA ARG A 23 -46.09 4.08 -18.42
C ARG A 23 -44.75 3.46 -18.76
N LEU A 24 -44.47 3.20 -20.04
CA LEU A 24 -43.18 2.67 -20.48
C LEU A 24 -42.07 3.68 -20.24
N VAL A 25 -42.26 4.93 -20.68
CA VAL A 25 -41.31 6.03 -20.45
C VAL A 25 -41.07 6.26 -18.97
N GLN A 26 -42.12 6.22 -18.14
CA GLN A 26 -41.97 6.37 -16.69
C GLN A 26 -41.18 5.23 -16.06
N LYS A 27 -41.41 3.97 -16.49
CA LYS A 27 -40.62 2.81 -16.05
C LYS A 27 -39.16 2.92 -16.45
N GLU A 28 -38.86 3.42 -17.65
CA GLU A 28 -37.48 3.64 -18.10
C GLU A 28 -36.79 4.73 -17.28
N ARG A 29 -37.48 5.85 -17.02
CA ARG A 29 -36.99 6.93 -16.14
C ARG A 29 -36.73 6.41 -14.72
N GLU A 30 -37.65 5.62 -14.18
CA GLU A 30 -37.50 5.02 -12.85
C GLU A 30 -36.30 4.07 -12.79
N ARG A 31 -36.14 3.19 -13.79
CA ARG A 31 -34.95 2.30 -13.90
C ARG A 31 -33.65 3.09 -13.98
N ALA A 32 -33.61 4.13 -14.80
CA ALA A 32 -32.45 5.01 -14.91
C ALA A 32 -32.15 5.71 -13.56
N ALA A 33 -33.18 6.22 -12.88
CA ALA A 33 -33.04 6.85 -11.57
C ALA A 33 -32.51 5.87 -10.52
N ILE A 34 -33.04 4.64 -10.46
CA ILE A 34 -32.54 3.58 -9.57
C ILE A 34 -31.07 3.28 -9.86
N GLY A 35 -30.71 3.15 -11.14
CA GLY A 35 -29.33 2.95 -11.57
C GLY A 35 -28.40 4.05 -11.07
N ILE A 36 -28.75 5.32 -11.32
CA ILE A 36 -27.97 6.48 -10.87
C ILE A 36 -27.85 6.49 -9.34
N GLN A 37 -28.96 6.31 -8.62
CA GLN A 37 -28.97 6.29 -7.16
C GLN A 37 -28.08 5.19 -6.58
N ALA A 38 -28.11 3.99 -7.16
CA ALA A 38 -27.27 2.88 -6.72
C ALA A 38 -25.77 3.20 -6.90
N HIS A 39 -25.39 3.78 -8.04
CA HIS A 39 -24.01 4.19 -8.30
C HIS A 39 -23.54 5.27 -7.33
N VAL A 40 -24.37 6.30 -7.11
CA VAL A 40 -24.06 7.40 -6.16
C VAL A 40 -23.93 6.85 -4.74
N ARG A 41 -24.86 6.01 -4.27
CA ARG A 41 -24.80 5.39 -2.94
C ARG A 41 -23.53 4.55 -2.76
N SER A 42 -23.17 3.75 -3.76
CA SER A 42 -21.95 2.93 -3.76
C SER A 42 -20.69 3.81 -3.73
N PHE A 43 -20.64 4.88 -4.51
CA PHE A 43 -19.54 5.85 -4.51
C PHE A 43 -19.38 6.51 -3.13
N LEU A 44 -20.47 7.03 -2.55
CA LEU A 44 -20.44 7.67 -1.22
C LEU A 44 -20.01 6.69 -0.11
N CYS A 45 -20.50 5.44 -0.17
CA CYS A 45 -20.13 4.40 0.78
C CYS A 45 -18.63 4.06 0.70
N ARG A 46 -18.11 3.83 -0.51
CA ARG A 46 -16.67 3.56 -0.72
C ARG A 46 -15.81 4.73 -0.24
N ASN A 47 -16.21 5.97 -0.50
CA ASN A 47 -15.48 7.15 -0.03
C ASN A 47 -15.53 7.30 1.49
N ARG A 48 -16.65 6.95 2.14
CA ARG A 48 -16.74 6.93 3.60
C ARG A 48 -15.79 5.88 4.18
N LEU A 49 -15.84 4.65 3.65
CA LEU A 49 -14.96 3.56 4.09
C LEU A 49 -13.47 3.91 3.92
N GLN A 50 -13.10 4.49 2.78
CA GLN A 50 -11.71 4.93 2.54
C GLN A 50 -11.25 5.96 3.57
N ARG A 51 -12.11 6.94 3.90
CA ARG A 51 -11.81 7.95 4.93
C ARG A 51 -11.70 7.34 6.32
N GLU A 52 -12.58 6.41 6.67
CA GLU A 52 -12.53 5.72 7.97
C GLU A 52 -11.25 4.89 8.11
N ILE A 53 -10.86 4.15 7.07
CA ILE A 53 -9.61 3.38 7.06
C ILE A 53 -8.40 4.32 7.19
N ARG A 54 -8.37 5.44 6.45
CA ARG A 54 -7.28 6.43 6.54
C ARG A 54 -7.21 7.06 7.93
N ARG A 55 -8.36 7.38 8.53
CA ARG A 55 -8.43 7.89 9.91
C ARG A 55 -7.86 6.89 10.92
N GLU A 56 -8.20 5.61 10.81
CA GLU A 56 -7.66 4.58 11.70
C GLU A 56 -6.14 4.43 11.56
N ILE A 57 -5.61 4.53 10.33
CA ILE A 57 -4.17 4.53 10.08
C ILE A 57 -3.51 5.75 10.72
N ASP A 58 -4.11 6.92 10.59
CA ASP A 58 -3.59 8.17 11.16
C ASP A 58 -3.62 8.16 12.69
N GLU A 59 -4.71 7.67 13.28
CA GLU A 59 -4.85 7.47 14.74
C GLU A 59 -3.83 6.47 15.26
N PHE A 60 -3.61 5.37 14.53
CA PHE A 60 -2.56 4.43 14.85
C PHE A 60 -1.23 5.17 14.94
N PHE A 61 -0.79 5.86 13.88
CA PHE A 61 0.49 6.55 13.87
C PHE A 61 0.62 7.66 14.92
N LYS A 62 -0.43 8.44 15.19
CA LYS A 62 -0.42 9.46 16.26
C LYS A 62 -0.13 8.88 17.65
N ALA A 63 -0.56 7.65 17.92
CA ALA A 63 -0.27 6.99 19.19
C ALA A 63 1.20 6.54 19.34
N ASP A 64 2.00 6.50 18.25
CA ASP A 64 3.46 6.28 18.33
C ASP A 64 4.13 7.52 18.86
N ASP A 65 3.75 8.67 18.26
CA ASP A 65 4.42 9.94 18.50
C ASP A 65 4.29 10.36 19.97
N SER A 66 3.25 9.89 20.67
CA SER A 66 3.04 10.10 22.10
C SER A 66 3.79 9.12 23.02
N GLY A 67 4.56 8.18 22.48
CA GLY A 67 5.33 7.18 23.26
C GLY A 67 4.45 6.18 24.03
N SER A 68 3.17 6.08 23.69
CA SER A 68 2.13 5.52 24.57
C SER A 68 2.00 3.99 24.53
N SER A 69 2.59 3.26 23.57
CA SER A 69 2.42 1.81 23.51
C SER A 69 3.46 1.09 22.64
N LYS A 70 4.06 0.01 23.17
CA LYS A 70 4.83 -0.96 22.37
C LYS A 70 3.87 -1.68 21.41
N ARG A 71 4.05 -1.48 20.10
CA ARG A 71 3.18 -2.07 19.08
C ARG A 71 3.61 -3.49 18.74
N SER A 72 2.68 -4.44 18.81
CA SER A 72 2.94 -5.80 18.33
C SER A 72 3.17 -5.84 16.82
N ALA A 73 3.97 -6.81 16.36
CA ALA A 73 4.16 -7.06 14.93
C ALA A 73 2.84 -7.23 14.18
N LEU A 74 1.86 -7.91 14.81
CA LEU A 74 0.53 -8.13 14.24
C LEU A 74 -0.26 -6.83 14.05
N CYS A 75 -0.15 -5.87 14.96
CA CYS A 75 -0.79 -4.56 14.80
C CYS A 75 -0.20 -3.80 13.62
N ILE A 76 1.14 -3.76 13.51
CA ILE A 76 1.84 -3.12 12.38
C ILE A 76 1.41 -3.78 11.07
N PHE A 77 1.35 -5.10 11.02
CA PHE A 77 0.90 -5.86 9.85
C PHE A 77 -0.53 -5.52 9.42
N LYS A 78 -1.47 -5.45 10.37
CA LYS A 78 -2.87 -5.09 10.08
C LYS A 78 -2.98 -3.68 9.51
N ILE A 79 -2.25 -2.71 10.07
CA ILE A 79 -2.24 -1.32 9.59
C ILE A 79 -1.57 -1.22 8.22
N ALA A 80 -0.45 -1.90 8.03
CA ALA A 80 0.21 -1.99 6.73
C ALA A 80 -0.72 -2.55 5.65
N ARG A 81 -1.52 -3.58 5.97
CA ARG A 81 -2.50 -4.14 5.01
C ARG A 81 -3.56 -3.12 4.63
N LYS A 82 -4.08 -2.36 5.60
CA LYS A 82 -5.06 -1.30 5.37
C LYS A 82 -4.49 -0.19 4.49
N LEU A 83 -3.26 0.23 4.77
CA LEU A 83 -2.57 1.24 3.97
C LEU A 83 -2.35 0.75 2.54
N LEU A 84 -1.76 -0.42 2.36
CA LEU A 84 -1.47 -1.01 1.04
C LEU A 84 -2.74 -1.25 0.21
N PHE A 85 -3.86 -1.57 0.85
CA PHE A 85 -5.14 -1.75 0.15
C PHE A 85 -5.67 -0.47 -0.50
N LEU A 86 -5.38 0.69 0.08
CA LEU A 86 -5.83 2.00 -0.41
C LEU A 86 -4.69 2.89 -0.92
N PHE A 87 -3.50 2.32 -1.08
CA PHE A 87 -2.28 3.09 -1.22
C PHE A 87 -2.28 3.92 -2.50
N ARG A 88 -1.96 5.20 -2.36
CA ARG A 88 -1.74 6.11 -3.46
C ARG A 88 -0.45 6.88 -3.22
N ILE A 89 0.56 6.60 -4.04
CA ILE A 89 1.92 7.15 -3.88
C ILE A 89 1.95 8.68 -3.72
N LYS A 90 1.06 9.40 -4.41
CA LYS A 90 0.95 10.87 -4.36
C LYS A 90 0.29 11.42 -3.10
N GLU A 91 -0.53 10.62 -2.42
CA GLU A 91 -1.33 11.06 -1.26
C GLU A 91 -0.81 10.47 0.07
N ASP A 92 -0.10 9.35 0.02
CA ASP A 92 0.23 8.53 1.19
C ASP A 92 1.73 8.48 1.50
N ASN A 93 2.52 9.40 0.93
CA ASN A 93 3.96 9.51 1.19
C ASN A 93 4.28 9.59 2.69
N GLU A 94 3.60 10.46 3.43
CA GLU A 94 3.83 10.64 4.88
C GLU A 94 3.41 9.38 5.66
N ARG A 95 2.26 8.78 5.33
CA ARG A 95 1.79 7.53 5.97
C ARG A 95 2.75 6.38 5.71
N PHE A 96 3.29 6.31 4.50
CA PHE A 96 4.26 5.28 4.12
C PHE A 96 5.60 5.46 4.83
N GLU A 97 6.07 6.70 4.95
CA GLU A 97 7.25 7.02 5.75
C GLU A 97 7.06 6.56 7.20
N LYS A 98 5.93 6.93 7.83
CA LYS A 98 5.61 6.52 9.21
C LYS A 98 5.51 4.99 9.34
N LEU A 99 4.95 4.31 8.35
CA LEU A 99 4.93 2.85 8.32
C LEU A 99 6.34 2.25 8.32
N CYS A 100 7.22 2.74 7.43
CA CYS A 100 8.60 2.26 7.34
C CYS A 100 9.36 2.50 8.65
N ARG A 101 9.23 3.69 9.24
CA ARG A 101 9.83 4.02 10.54
C ARG A 101 9.31 3.09 11.64
N CYS A 102 8.01 2.82 11.68
CA CYS A 102 7.41 1.93 12.67
C CYS A 102 7.91 0.48 12.51
N ILE A 103 8.02 -0.01 11.27
CA ILE A 103 8.57 -1.34 10.99
C ILE A 103 10.03 -1.43 11.45
N LEU A 104 10.90 -0.48 11.07
CA LEU A 104 12.31 -0.50 11.50
C LEU A 104 12.46 -0.35 13.01
N SER A 105 11.71 0.56 13.64
CA SER A 105 11.69 0.71 15.09
C SER A 105 11.29 -0.59 15.79
N SER A 106 10.35 -1.35 15.21
CA SER A 106 10.01 -2.67 15.74
C SER A 106 11.17 -3.66 15.65
N MET A 107 12.02 -3.59 14.62
CA MET A 107 13.19 -4.46 14.47
C MET A 107 14.32 -4.11 15.45
N ASP A 108 14.36 -2.85 15.90
CA ASP A 108 15.35 -2.37 16.85
C ASP A 108 14.99 -2.63 18.32
N ALA A 109 13.72 -2.84 18.64
CA ALA A 109 13.23 -3.09 20.00
C ALA A 109 14.04 -4.19 20.72
N GLU A 110 14.44 -3.92 21.96
CA GLU A 110 15.25 -4.87 22.74
C GLU A 110 14.41 -6.02 23.30
N ASN A 111 14.98 -7.23 23.23
CA ASN A 111 14.57 -8.42 23.99
C ASN A 111 13.08 -8.84 23.92
N GLU A 112 12.33 -8.42 22.89
CA GLU A 112 10.94 -8.81 22.68
C GLU A 112 10.69 -9.35 21.26
N PRO A 113 11.01 -10.63 20.97
CA PRO A 113 10.87 -11.20 19.63
C PRO A 113 9.47 -11.12 19.02
N LYS A 114 8.42 -11.05 19.87
CA LYS A 114 7.02 -10.91 19.43
C LYS A 114 6.68 -9.51 18.89
N VAL A 115 7.50 -8.51 19.20
CA VAL A 115 7.35 -7.14 18.71
C VAL A 115 8.00 -6.98 17.35
N TRP A 116 9.09 -7.72 17.09
CA TRP A 116 9.81 -7.65 15.83
C TRP A 116 8.90 -8.02 14.67
N TYR A 117 8.77 -7.11 13.70
CA TYR A 117 7.88 -7.32 12.56
C TYR A 117 8.20 -8.61 11.77
N VAL A 118 9.47 -9.01 11.72
CA VAL A 118 9.90 -10.26 11.08
C VAL A 118 9.40 -11.54 11.77
N SER A 119 8.95 -11.47 13.03
CA SER A 119 8.40 -12.65 13.72
C SER A 119 7.20 -13.27 13.00
N LEU A 120 6.49 -12.47 12.20
CA LEU A 120 5.37 -12.93 11.36
C LEU A 120 5.82 -13.86 10.24
N ALA A 121 7.09 -13.79 9.81
CA ALA A 121 7.67 -14.72 8.85
C ALA A 121 7.73 -16.16 9.39
N LEU A 122 7.71 -16.32 10.72
CA LEU A 122 7.73 -17.61 11.41
C LEU A 122 6.33 -18.17 11.70
N SER A 123 5.27 -17.40 11.42
CA SER A 123 3.89 -17.80 11.69
C SER A 123 3.30 -18.60 10.53
N LYS A 124 2.90 -19.85 10.79
CA LYS A 124 2.30 -20.75 9.77
C LYS A 124 1.15 -20.10 8.99
N ASP A 125 0.34 -19.27 9.65
CA ASP A 125 -0.85 -18.65 9.03
C ASP A 125 -0.51 -17.34 8.31
N LEU A 126 0.55 -16.64 8.72
CA LEU A 126 0.85 -15.29 8.25
C LEU A 126 2.06 -15.21 7.32
N THR A 127 2.95 -16.21 7.28
CA THR A 127 4.20 -16.16 6.51
C THR A 127 3.97 -15.75 5.05
N LEU A 128 3.02 -16.37 4.34
CA LEU A 128 2.77 -16.07 2.92
C LEU A 128 2.23 -14.65 2.73
N LEU A 129 1.31 -14.22 3.60
CA LEU A 129 0.74 -12.87 3.55
C LEU A 129 1.78 -11.81 3.91
N TRP A 130 2.68 -12.13 4.85
CA TRP A 130 3.79 -11.29 5.25
C TRP A 130 4.82 -11.15 4.12
N ILE A 131 5.19 -12.25 3.45
CA ILE A 131 6.10 -12.22 2.29
C ILE A 131 5.53 -11.32 1.19
N LYS A 132 4.24 -11.46 0.86
CA LYS A 132 3.57 -10.58 -0.10
C LYS A 132 3.63 -9.12 0.35
N GLN A 133 3.24 -8.84 1.59
CA GLN A 133 3.24 -7.48 2.13
C GLN A 133 4.64 -6.84 2.11
N ILE A 134 5.68 -7.58 2.50
CA ILE A 134 7.04 -7.06 2.48
C ILE A 134 7.53 -6.79 1.05
N LYS A 135 7.24 -7.68 0.10
CA LYS A 135 7.54 -7.42 -1.32
C LYS A 135 6.90 -6.12 -1.81
N ASP A 136 5.61 -5.93 -1.50
CA ASP A 136 4.89 -4.72 -1.86
C ASP A 136 5.53 -3.50 -1.20
N ILE A 137 5.79 -3.52 0.13
CA ILE A 137 6.42 -2.40 0.86
C ILE A 137 7.79 -2.06 0.27
N LEU A 138 8.67 -3.05 0.09
CA LEU A 138 10.01 -2.82 -0.42
C LEU A 138 10.01 -2.32 -1.86
N TRP A 139 9.03 -2.73 -2.67
CA TRP A 139 8.89 -2.15 -3.99
C TRP A 139 8.48 -0.67 -3.93
N HIS A 140 7.53 -0.30 -3.07
CA HIS A 140 7.19 1.12 -2.89
C HIS A 140 8.40 1.93 -2.38
N CYS A 141 9.26 1.36 -1.52
CA CYS A 141 10.54 1.97 -1.17
C CYS A 141 11.39 2.28 -2.42
N CYS A 142 11.43 1.37 -3.41
CA CYS A 142 12.13 1.58 -4.68
C CYS A 142 11.48 2.71 -5.50
N GLU A 143 10.15 2.72 -5.63
CA GLU A 143 9.42 3.78 -6.36
C GLU A 143 9.64 5.16 -5.75
N PHE A 144 9.73 5.26 -4.42
CA PHE A 144 10.10 6.50 -3.75
C PHE A 144 11.56 6.87 -4.00
N LEU A 145 12.50 5.92 -3.88
CA LEU A 145 13.93 6.17 -4.16
C LEU A 145 14.15 6.73 -5.57
N GLU A 146 13.38 6.28 -6.56
CA GLU A 146 13.43 6.79 -7.93
C GLU A 146 12.97 8.26 -8.07
N GLN A 147 12.22 8.79 -7.10
CA GLN A 147 11.70 10.16 -7.13
C GLN A 147 12.52 11.13 -6.27
N LEU A 148 13.24 10.61 -5.28
CA LEU A 148 13.98 11.42 -4.31
C LEU A 148 15.24 12.06 -4.91
N LYS A 149 15.59 13.22 -4.35
CA LYS A 149 16.77 14.02 -4.69
C LYS A 149 17.74 14.06 -3.50
N PRO A 150 18.81 13.26 -3.49
CA PRO A 150 19.67 13.10 -2.31
C PRO A 150 20.35 14.39 -1.82
N GLU A 151 20.42 15.44 -2.65
CA GLU A 151 20.92 16.77 -2.28
C GLU A 151 19.98 17.56 -1.35
N ILE A 152 18.70 17.22 -1.34
CA ILE A 152 17.71 17.82 -0.44
C ILE A 152 17.80 17.09 0.90
N LEU A 153 17.99 17.84 2.00
CA LEU A 153 18.18 17.25 3.33
C LEU A 153 17.02 16.33 3.75
N GLN A 154 15.78 16.71 3.45
CA GLN A 154 14.60 15.90 3.76
C GLN A 154 14.61 14.60 2.95
N ASP A 155 14.84 14.68 1.65
CA ASP A 155 14.93 13.51 0.77
C ASP A 155 16.09 12.60 1.15
N SER A 156 17.23 13.13 1.56
CA SER A 156 18.39 12.34 2.01
C SER A 156 18.04 11.45 3.23
N LYS A 157 17.23 11.97 4.16
CA LYS A 157 16.70 11.18 5.28
C LYS A 157 15.79 10.05 4.79
N LEU A 158 14.91 10.34 3.81
CA LEU A 158 14.03 9.34 3.21
C LEU A 158 14.80 8.29 2.41
N VAL A 159 15.82 8.67 1.66
CA VAL A 159 16.73 7.75 0.97
C VAL A 159 17.35 6.78 1.97
N THR A 160 17.84 7.30 3.09
CA THR A 160 18.44 6.46 4.14
C THR A 160 17.40 5.51 4.74
N LEU A 161 16.18 5.99 5.02
CA LEU A 161 15.08 5.18 5.53
C LEU A 161 14.74 4.01 4.57
N TYR A 162 14.53 4.31 3.29
CA TYR A 162 14.11 3.32 2.30
C TYR A 162 15.22 2.32 1.95
N LEU A 163 16.49 2.75 1.88
CA LEU A 163 17.60 1.82 1.75
C LEU A 163 17.75 0.93 2.99
N THR A 164 17.52 1.46 4.19
CA THR A 164 17.57 0.65 5.44
C THR A 164 16.47 -0.40 5.46
N MET A 165 15.26 -0.06 4.99
CA MET A 165 14.18 -1.04 4.78
C MET A 165 14.61 -2.16 3.84
N LEU A 166 15.17 -1.80 2.68
CA LEU A 166 15.65 -2.77 1.69
C LEU A 166 16.74 -3.68 2.26
N VAL A 167 17.77 -3.10 2.88
CA VAL A 167 18.88 -3.88 3.48
C VAL A 167 18.37 -4.83 4.55
N THR A 168 17.51 -4.34 5.45
CA THR A 168 16.94 -5.12 6.56
C THR A 168 16.15 -6.32 6.04
N PHE A 169 15.25 -6.16 5.07
CA PHE A 169 14.36 -7.25 4.65
C PHE A 169 14.87 -8.09 3.48
N THR A 170 16.08 -7.81 2.98
CA THR A 170 16.76 -8.65 1.97
C THR A 170 17.98 -9.39 2.53
N ASP A 171 18.26 -9.29 3.83
CA ASP A 171 19.34 -10.04 4.48
C ASP A 171 18.98 -10.46 5.89
N ALA A 172 18.89 -11.78 6.07
CA ALA A 172 18.53 -12.40 7.34
C ALA A 172 19.58 -12.16 8.44
N SER A 173 20.82 -11.80 8.10
CA SER A 173 21.86 -11.43 9.08
C SER A 173 21.45 -10.22 9.95
N THR A 174 20.61 -9.35 9.39
CA THR A 174 20.08 -8.18 10.10
C THR A 174 18.99 -8.55 11.12
N TRP A 175 18.46 -9.78 11.10
CA TRP A 175 17.35 -10.18 11.94
C TRP A 175 17.84 -10.74 13.27
N LYS A 176 17.65 -9.97 14.34
CA LYS A 176 18.01 -10.37 15.71
C LYS A 176 17.36 -11.71 16.13
N ILE A 177 16.20 -12.05 15.56
CA ILE A 177 15.48 -13.31 15.83
C ILE A 177 16.21 -14.57 15.42
N LEU A 178 17.19 -14.46 14.53
CA LEU A 178 17.97 -15.60 14.05
C LEU A 178 19.23 -15.85 14.85
N ARG A 179 19.54 -15.02 15.84
CA ARG A 179 20.67 -15.24 16.73
C ARG A 179 20.33 -16.33 17.77
N GLY A 180 21.33 -17.13 18.15
CA GLY A 180 21.16 -18.16 19.17
C GLY A 180 20.21 -19.28 18.75
N LYS A 181 19.07 -19.44 19.44
CA LYS A 181 18.11 -20.52 19.16
C LYS A 181 17.45 -20.43 17.78
N GLY A 182 17.47 -19.25 17.15
CA GLY A 182 16.91 -19.04 15.82
C GLY A 182 17.84 -19.43 14.66
N GLU A 183 19.10 -19.80 14.93
CA GLU A 183 20.11 -20.09 13.88
C GLU A 183 19.67 -21.24 12.95
N ASN A 184 18.98 -22.25 13.49
CA ASN A 184 18.48 -23.37 12.72
C ASN A 184 17.46 -22.95 11.64
N LEU A 185 16.83 -21.78 11.79
CA LEU A 185 15.87 -21.23 10.83
C LEU A 185 16.55 -20.37 9.74
N ARG A 186 17.84 -20.06 9.90
CA ARG A 186 18.59 -19.20 8.97
C ARG A 186 18.54 -19.66 7.52
N PRO A 187 18.68 -20.96 7.17
CA PRO A 187 18.58 -21.40 5.78
C PRO A 187 17.22 -21.06 5.14
N ALA A 188 16.12 -21.30 5.87
CA ALA A 188 14.78 -20.98 5.40
C ALA A 188 14.57 -19.46 5.25
N MET A 189 15.08 -18.67 6.20
CA MET A 189 14.98 -17.22 6.15
C MET A 189 15.82 -16.60 5.03
N ASN A 190 17.00 -17.15 4.74
CA ASN A 190 17.81 -16.76 3.60
C ASN A 190 17.09 -17.04 2.28
N HIS A 191 16.39 -18.18 2.17
CA HIS A 191 15.56 -18.47 1.00
C HIS A 191 14.43 -17.44 0.82
N ILE A 192 13.79 -17.01 1.92
CA ILE A 192 12.80 -15.93 1.88
C ILE A 192 13.44 -14.61 1.41
N CYS A 193 14.61 -14.24 1.94
CA CYS A 193 15.35 -13.04 1.52
C CYS A 193 15.72 -13.10 0.03
N ALA A 194 16.21 -14.24 -0.46
CA ALA A 194 16.52 -14.44 -1.88
C ALA A 194 15.26 -14.31 -2.75
N ASN A 195 14.12 -14.82 -2.28
CA ASN A 195 12.84 -14.68 -2.99
C ASN A 195 12.32 -13.23 -3.03
N ILE A 196 12.53 -12.46 -1.96
CA ILE A 196 12.24 -11.03 -1.90
C ILE A 196 13.17 -10.27 -2.86
N MET A 197 14.48 -10.54 -2.79
CA MET A 197 15.49 -9.92 -3.66
C MET A 197 15.21 -10.21 -5.14
N GLY A 198 14.89 -11.47 -5.48
CA GLY A 198 14.51 -11.87 -6.84
C GLY A 198 13.28 -11.11 -7.35
N HIS A 199 12.28 -10.88 -6.48
CA HIS A 199 11.11 -10.07 -6.83
C HIS A 199 11.48 -8.60 -7.12
N LEU A 200 12.35 -7.99 -6.30
CA LEU A 200 12.81 -6.62 -6.51
C LEU A 200 13.63 -6.49 -7.79
N ASN A 201 14.51 -7.47 -8.07
CA ASN A 201 15.32 -7.52 -9.28
C ASN A 201 14.46 -7.59 -10.54
N GLN A 202 13.44 -8.46 -10.55
CA GLN A 202 12.48 -8.58 -11.67
C GLN A 202 11.71 -7.29 -11.94
N ARG A 203 11.51 -6.45 -10.91
CA ARG A 203 10.80 -5.17 -11.05
C ARG A 203 11.72 -3.99 -11.37
N GLY A 204 13.04 -4.17 -11.34
CA GLY A 204 14.00 -3.14 -11.75
C GLY A 204 14.76 -2.46 -10.61
N LEU A 205 14.98 -3.13 -9.48
CA LEU A 205 15.79 -2.60 -8.36
C LEU A 205 17.12 -1.99 -8.82
N TYR A 206 17.86 -2.66 -9.71
CA TYR A 206 19.16 -2.15 -10.19
C TYR A 206 19.04 -0.84 -10.97
N SER A 207 17.97 -0.65 -11.73
CA SER A 207 17.68 0.63 -12.40
C SER A 207 17.46 1.73 -11.37
N VAL A 208 16.69 1.45 -10.31
CA VAL A 208 16.45 2.40 -9.22
C VAL A 208 17.75 2.76 -8.49
N LEU A 209 18.59 1.77 -8.18
CA LEU A 209 19.90 2.02 -7.57
C LEU A 209 20.83 2.82 -8.49
N GLN A 210 20.84 2.53 -9.80
CA GLN A 210 21.62 3.29 -10.77
C GLN A 210 21.17 4.76 -10.82
N ILE A 211 19.86 5.02 -10.86
CA ILE A 211 19.30 6.38 -10.85
C ILE A 211 19.71 7.11 -9.57
N LEU A 212 19.56 6.48 -8.41
CA LEU A 212 19.92 7.06 -7.11
C LEU A 212 21.42 7.39 -7.04
N LEU A 213 22.28 6.46 -7.43
CA LEU A 213 23.73 6.63 -7.42
C LEU A 213 24.17 7.71 -8.41
N THR A 214 23.60 7.72 -9.62
CA THR A 214 23.89 8.75 -10.63
C THR A 214 23.53 10.13 -10.10
N ARG A 215 22.31 10.30 -9.54
CA ARG A 215 21.91 11.58 -8.94
C ARG A 215 22.82 12.00 -7.80
N GLY A 216 23.20 11.05 -6.95
CA GLY A 216 23.99 11.33 -5.74
C GLY A 216 25.50 11.55 -5.96
N LEU A 217 26.07 10.96 -7.03
CA LEU A 217 27.52 10.93 -7.30
C LEU A 217 27.95 11.70 -8.55
N ALA A 218 27.14 11.73 -9.61
CA ALA A 218 27.49 12.40 -10.88
C ALA A 218 27.28 13.92 -10.79
N ARG A 219 27.91 14.54 -9.78
CA ARG A 219 27.81 15.97 -9.49
C ARG A 219 29.16 16.49 -8.97
N PRO A 220 29.42 17.82 -9.03
CA PRO A 220 30.67 18.39 -8.53
C PRO A 220 30.94 18.11 -7.05
N ARG A 221 29.86 17.99 -6.25
CA ARG A 221 29.92 17.58 -4.84
C ARG A 221 29.01 16.36 -4.62
N PRO A 222 29.57 15.18 -4.34
CA PRO A 222 28.81 14.02 -3.89
C PRO A 222 28.01 14.36 -2.62
N CYS A 223 26.78 13.86 -2.50
CA CYS A 223 25.93 14.12 -1.31
C CYS A 223 25.42 12.85 -0.62
N LEU A 224 25.77 11.67 -1.14
CA LEU A 224 25.43 10.42 -0.47
C LEU A 224 26.38 10.24 0.71
N SER A 225 25.81 10.00 1.89
CA SER A 225 26.60 9.68 3.07
C SER A 225 27.30 8.32 2.90
N LYS A 226 28.34 8.08 3.70
CA LYS A 226 29.01 6.77 3.76
C LYS A 226 28.00 5.63 3.99
N GLY A 227 27.07 5.82 4.93
CA GLY A 227 26.05 4.81 5.24
C GLY A 227 25.11 4.55 4.06
N THR A 228 24.69 5.61 3.37
CA THR A 228 23.83 5.52 2.18
C THR A 228 24.53 4.76 1.04
N LEU A 229 25.81 5.04 0.81
CA LEU A 229 26.61 4.34 -0.19
C LEU A 229 26.81 2.88 0.17
N THR A 230 27.19 2.59 1.42
CA THR A 230 27.32 1.20 1.90
C THR A 230 26.02 0.43 1.72
N ALA A 231 24.86 1.02 2.05
CA ALA A 231 23.57 0.36 1.85
C ALA A 231 23.28 0.11 0.36
N ALA A 232 23.50 1.11 -0.51
CA ALA A 232 23.28 0.97 -1.95
C ALA A 232 24.19 -0.10 -2.58
N PHE A 233 25.48 -0.12 -2.24
CA PHE A 233 26.42 -1.12 -2.73
C PHE A 233 26.13 -2.51 -2.17
N SER A 234 25.79 -2.62 -0.88
CA SER A 234 25.37 -3.89 -0.29
C SER A 234 24.15 -4.50 -1.00
N LEU A 235 23.22 -3.66 -1.47
CA LEU A 235 22.08 -4.13 -2.27
C LEU A 235 22.49 -4.48 -3.71
N ALA A 236 23.40 -3.72 -4.31
CA ALA A 236 23.86 -3.95 -5.68
C ALA A 236 24.72 -5.22 -5.85
N LEU A 237 25.39 -5.66 -4.78
CA LEU A 237 26.28 -6.82 -4.78
C LEU A 237 25.59 -8.13 -4.36
N ARG A 238 24.27 -8.13 -4.15
CA ARG A 238 23.48 -9.28 -3.68
C ARG A 238 22.88 -10.10 -4.82
#